data_AF-A0A945KE95-F1
#
_entry.id   AF-A0A945KE95-F1
#
_cell.length_a   1.000
_cell.length_b   1.000
_cell.length_c   1.000
_cell.angle_alpha   90.00
_cell.angle_beta   90.00
_cell.angle_gamma   90.00
#
_symmetry.space_group_name_H-M   'P 1'
#
loop_
_entity.id
_entity.type
_entity.pdbx_description
1 polymer ?
#
loop_
_entity_poly.entity_id
_entity_poly.type
_entity_poly.pdbx_seq_one_letter_code
_entity_poly.pdbx_strand_id
1 'polypeptide(L)' 'MVSENLITELKTDHAGLEKKINEELGHLYPNEEIVADLKRKKLKIKDELQRLVAA' A
#
# COMPACT_ATOMS: atom_id res chain seq x y z
N MET A 1 9.03 -2.30 -22.19
CA MET A 1 7.96 -3.07 -21.53
C MET A 1 8.04 -2.75 -20.05
N VAL A 2 6.97 -2.22 -19.45
CA VAL A 2 6.87 -2.20 -17.99
C VAL A 2 6.91 -3.64 -17.54
N SER A 3 7.93 -4.00 -16.77
CA SER A 3 8.15 -5.38 -16.36
C SER A 3 6.99 -5.82 -15.46
N GLU A 4 6.30 -6.91 -15.80
CA GLU A 4 5.25 -7.50 -14.96
C GLU A 4 5.73 -7.76 -13.52
N ASN A 5 7.04 -7.97 -13.34
CA ASN A 5 7.69 -8.04 -12.04
C ASN A 5 7.47 -6.78 -11.18
N LEU A 6 7.57 -5.58 -11.75
CA LEU A 6 7.39 -4.32 -11.00
C LEU A 6 5.94 -4.17 -10.51
N ILE A 7 4.97 -4.56 -11.35
CA ILE A 7 3.55 -4.59 -10.97
C ILE A 7 3.31 -5.60 -9.85
N THR A 8 3.99 -6.74 -9.89
CA THR A 8 3.86 -7.81 -8.88
C THR A 8 4.48 -7.41 -7.55
N GLU A 9 5.64 -6.74 -7.57
CA GLU A 9 6.27 -6.16 -6.38
C GLU A 9 5.37 -5.10 -5.74
N LEU A 10 4.88 -4.12 -6.52
CA LEU A 10 3.97 -3.08 -6.02
C LEU A 10 2.68 -3.66 -5.44
N LYS A 11 2.11 -4.71 -6.02
CA LYS A 11 0.95 -5.42 -5.47
C LYS A 11 1.27 -6.10 -4.14
N THR A 12 2.45 -6.71 -4.03
CA THR A 12 2.92 -7.36 -2.80
C THR A 12 3.10 -6.34 -1.69
N ASP A 13 3.73 -5.21 -1.98
CA ASP A 13 3.91 -4.10 -1.05
C ASP A 13 2.57 -3.49 -0.62
N HIS A 14 1.64 -3.32 -1.57
CA HIS A 14 0.28 -2.85 -1.27
C HIS A 14 -0.45 -3.78 -0.29
N ALA A 15 -0.38 -5.09 -0.50
CA ALA A 15 -0.97 -6.09 0.40
C ALA A 15 -0.28 -6.08 1.78
N GLY A 16 1.04 -5.87 1.83
CA GLY A 16 1.79 -5.71 3.08
C GLY A 16 1.37 -4.48 3.88
N LEU A 17 1.13 -3.35 3.20
CA LEU A 17 0.62 -2.13 3.85
C LEU A 17 -0.80 -2.30 4.37
N GLU A 18 -1.68 -3.02 3.67
CA GLU A 18 -3.02 -3.36 4.17
C GLU A 18 -2.98 -4.19 5.45
N LYS A 19 -2.11 -5.20 5.51
CA LYS A 19 -1.94 -5.98 6.74
C LYS A 19 -1.50 -5.10 7.90
N LYS A 20 -0.47 -4.27 7.71
CA LYS A 20 0.01 -3.36 8.76
C LYS A 20 -1.07 -2.39 9.22
N ILE A 21 -1.89 -1.86 8.31
CA ILE A 21 -3.02 -0.99 8.69
C ILE A 21 -4.02 -1.74 9.56
N ASN A 22 -4.38 -2.98 9.19
CA ASN A 22 -5.34 -3.78 9.94
C ASN A 22 -4.79 -4.24 11.29
N GLU A 23 -3.49 -4.54 11.37
CA GLU A 23 -2.78 -4.81 12.62
C GLU A 23 -2.86 -3.59 13.54
N GLU A 24 -2.41 -2.42 13.08
CA GLU A 24 -2.43 -1.14 13.82
C GLU A 24 -3.84 -0.76 14.29
N LEU A 25 -4.87 -0.93 13.45
CA LEU A 25 -6.27 -0.69 13.79
C LEU A 25 -6.84 -1.71 14.79
N GLY A 26 -6.23 -2.89 14.90
CA GLY A 26 -6.60 -3.94 15.84
C GLY A 26 -6.04 -3.73 17.25
N HIS A 27 -5.13 -2.78 17.45
CA HIS A 27 -4.62 -2.45 18.78
C HIS A 27 -5.67 -1.73 19.63
N LEU A 28 -5.61 -1.93 20.95
CA LEU A 28 -6.47 -1.25 21.95
C LEU A 28 -6.36 0.29 21.88
N TYR A 29 -5.19 0.78 21.45
CA TYR A 29 -4.92 2.20 21.21
C TYR A 29 -4.22 2.35 19.87
N PRO A 30 -4.99 2.43 18.77
CA PRO A 30 -4.42 2.57 17.44
C PRO A 30 -3.74 3.94 17.32
N ASN A 31 -2.51 3.94 16.80
CA ASN A 31 -1.85 5.20 16.49
C ASN A 31 -2.37 5.73 15.14
N GLU A 32 -3.26 6.72 15.19
CA GLU A 32 -3.87 7.28 14.00
C GLU A 32 -2.86 7.92 13.04
N GLU A 33 -1.74 8.45 13.54
CA GLU A 33 -0.67 9.02 12.71
C GLU A 33 0.01 7.93 11.88
N ILE A 34 0.32 6.79 12.52
CA ILE A 34 0.90 5.62 11.84
C ILE A 34 -0.08 5.07 10.81
N VAL A 35 -1.36 4.93 11.17
CA VAL A 35 -2.39 4.46 10.24
C VAL A 35 -2.57 5.42 9.05
N ALA A 36 -2.54 6.73 9.29
CA ALA A 36 -2.63 7.75 8.24
C ALA A 36 -1.43 7.67 7.28
N ASP A 37 -0.22 7.50 7.81
CA ASP A 37 0.99 7.37 7.00
C ASP A 37 1.01 6.07 6.19
N LEU A 38 0.57 4.95 6.78
CA LEU A 38 0.42 3.68 6.07
C LEU A 38 -0.62 3.80 4.94
N LYS A 39 -1.75 4.48 5.18
CA LYS A 39 -2.76 4.75 4.15
C LYS A 39 -2.23 5.64 3.03
N ARG A 40 -1.42 6.66 3.35
CA ARG A 40 -0.76 7.53 2.34
C ARG A 40 0.21 6.73 1.48
N LYS A 41 1.04 5.87 2.08
CA LYS A 41 1.95 4.98 1.34
C LYS A 41 1.16 4.04 0.41
N LYS A 42 0.06 3.47 0.92
CA LYS A 42 -0.83 2.61 0.13
C LYS A 42 -1.44 3.35 -1.07
N LEU A 43 -1.88 4.59 -0.87
CA LEU A 43 -2.42 5.43 -1.94
C LEU A 43 -1.38 5.70 -3.03
N LYS A 44 -0.14 6.05 -2.67
CA LYS A 44 0.95 6.26 -3.63
C LYS A 44 1.20 5.04 -4.51
N ILE A 45 1.28 3.85 -3.90
CA ILE A 45 1.49 2.58 -4.63
C ILE A 45 0.31 2.31 -5.56
N LYS A 46 -0.92 2.58 -5.12
CA LYS A 46 -2.12 2.44 -5.96
C LYS A 46 -2.07 3.38 -7.17
N ASP A 47 -1.69 4.64 -6.97
CA ASP A 47 -1.58 5.63 -8.05
C ASP A 47 -0.47 5.26 -9.05
N GLU A 48 0.62 4.66 -8.56
CA GLU A 48 1.71 4.17 -9.39
C GLU A 48 1.31 2.93 -10.19
N LEU A 49 0.62 1.98 -9.57
CA LEU A 49 0.00 0.84 -10.27
C LEU A 49 -0.99 1.31 -11.34
N GLN A 50 -1.84 2.30 -11.04
CA GLN A 50 -2.76 2.85 -12.03
C GLN A 50 -2.02 3.49 -13.20
N ARG A 51 -0.93 4.24 -12.95
CA ARG A 51 -0.10 4.81 -14.01
C ARG A 51 0.57 3.75 -14.87
N LEU A 52 1.05 2.66 -14.26
CA LEU A 52 1.70 1.56 -14.97
C LEU A 52 0.73 0.69 -15.77
N VAL A 53 -0.54 0.57 -15.33
CA VAL A 53 -1.58 -0.18 -16.05
C VAL A 53 -2.23 0.67 -17.16
N ALA A 54 -2.29 1.99 -16.99
CA ALA A 54 -2.87 2.90 -17.98
C ALA A 54 -1.91 3.32 -19.09
N ALA A 55 -0.62 2.97 -18.99
CA ALA A 55 0.43 3.23 -19.99
C ALA A 55 0.62 2.03 -20.92
#